data_AF-A0A7V6KWD3-F1
#
_entry.id   AF-A0A7V6KWD3-F1
#
_cell.length_a   1.000
_cell.length_b   1.000
_cell.length_c   1.000
_cell.angle_alpha   90.00
_cell.angle_beta   90.00
_cell.angle_gamma   90.00
#
_symmetry.space_group_name_H-M   'P 1'
#
loop_
_entity.id
_entity.type
_entity.pdbx_description
1 polymer ?
#
loop_
_entity_poly.entity_id
_entity_poly.type
_entity_poly.pdbx_seq_one_letter_code
_entity_poly.pdbx_strand_id
1 'polypeptide(L)'
;MLFLIGINQMTRDEKIMLLAQMNAVSGWNLLSQGAQKLGIKAKSLAFKGGDLLVDKLGVKNVQAKIKELDQSIDWDPNVLNRKIEAEAKELRLYRDEGLDQKLHEKMASLAGIPETSEKDAVARSILERVGISFEKNPAAYANVVALEEDVFSACLQEQIEALQKKLNSLSREEHDELEEMLRAEIQKLSAADQEQIRDFAGLDELSSQAILKLLKTSSSAVLVQMLIAGTGFGAYLFLTTVMKAVSLLLGSTFPFAAYTAGAVALSFLLSGPFLILILAASTGFVLKKTNEKIDLQMAKILIIAGRAKMMELDRQLPIH
;
A
#
# COMPACT_ATOMS: atom_id res chain seq x y z
N MET A 1 19.78 -1.46 10.16
CA MET A 1 18.83 -1.26 9.06
C MET A 1 17.80 -0.24 9.51
N LEU A 2 17.59 0.83 8.76
CA LEU A 2 16.77 1.98 9.17
C LEU A 2 15.31 1.57 9.37
N PHE A 3 14.75 0.73 8.50
CA PHE A 3 13.36 0.33 8.59
C PHE A 3 13.07 -0.46 9.88
N LEU A 4 13.98 -1.36 10.29
CA LEU A 4 13.82 -2.10 11.55
C LEU A 4 13.90 -1.15 12.76
N ILE A 5 14.80 -0.17 12.73
CA ILE A 5 14.89 0.86 13.79
C ILE A 5 13.58 1.65 13.83
N GLY A 6 13.07 2.07 12.67
CA GLY A 6 11.80 2.79 12.58
C GLY A 6 10.62 1.99 13.12
N ILE A 7 10.51 0.70 12.78
CA ILE A 7 9.49 -0.20 13.33
C ILE A 7 9.57 -0.27 14.87
N ASN A 8 10.79 -0.38 15.42
CA ASN A 8 10.98 -0.44 16.87
C ASN A 8 10.60 0.86 17.57
N GLN A 9 10.77 2.00 16.89
CA GLN A 9 10.42 3.34 17.38
C GLN A 9 8.95 3.73 17.17
N MET A 10 8.14 2.84 16.57
CA MET A 10 6.69 3.04 16.51
C MET A 10 6.09 2.98 17.92
N THR A 11 5.18 3.90 18.18
CA THR A 11 4.26 3.86 19.31
C THR A 11 3.43 2.57 19.29
N ARG A 12 2.84 2.26 20.44
CA ARG A 12 1.97 1.10 20.59
C ARG A 12 0.82 1.08 19.58
N ASP A 13 0.15 2.21 19.40
CA ASP A 13 -1.00 2.30 18.48
C ASP A 13 -0.55 2.13 17.02
N GLU A 14 0.60 2.69 16.63
CA GLU A 14 1.19 2.49 15.30
C GLU A 14 1.49 1.01 15.03
N LYS A 15 2.10 0.29 15.99
CA LYS A 15 2.38 -1.16 15.89
C LYS A 15 1.09 -1.98 15.77
N ILE A 16 0.07 -1.66 16.57
CA ILE A 16 -1.24 -2.33 16.51
C ILE A 16 -1.87 -2.15 15.13
N MET A 17 -1.89 -0.93 14.59
CA MET A 17 -2.49 -0.65 13.28
C MET A 17 -1.75 -1.33 12.13
N LEU A 18 -0.41 -1.31 12.17
CA LEU A 18 0.42 -1.98 11.17
C LEU A 18 0.13 -3.49 11.17
N LEU A 19 0.10 -4.12 12.35
CA LEU A 19 -0.17 -5.55 12.49
C LEU A 19 -1.63 -5.91 12.15
N ALA A 20 -2.60 -5.09 12.55
CA ALA A 20 -4.01 -5.31 12.27
C ALA A 20 -4.31 -5.35 10.76
N GLN A 21 -3.75 -4.40 10.00
CA GLN A 21 -3.86 -4.42 8.53
C GLN A 21 -3.26 -5.68 7.94
N MET A 22 -2.07 -6.04 8.42
CA MET A 22 -1.39 -7.23 7.93
C MET A 22 -2.24 -8.48 8.16
N ASN A 23 -2.79 -8.67 9.36
CA ASN A 23 -3.66 -9.81 9.66
C ASN A 23 -4.97 -9.78 8.86
N ALA A 24 -5.56 -8.59 8.71
CA ALA A 24 -6.80 -8.42 7.98
C ALA A 24 -6.65 -8.84 6.52
N VAL A 25 -5.58 -8.40 5.84
CA VAL A 25 -5.27 -8.72 4.45
C VAL A 25 -4.88 -10.19 4.28
N SER A 26 -3.99 -10.73 5.14
CA SER A 26 -3.62 -12.16 5.07
C SER A 26 -4.83 -13.08 5.25
N GLY A 27 -5.72 -12.78 6.19
CA GLY A 27 -6.91 -13.59 6.43
C GLY A 27 -8.08 -13.29 5.48
N TRP A 28 -8.01 -12.24 4.64
CA TRP A 28 -9.03 -11.98 3.61
C TRP A 28 -9.10 -13.15 2.60
N ASN A 29 -7.97 -13.82 2.40
CA ASN A 29 -7.90 -15.07 1.63
C ASN A 29 -8.70 -16.25 2.22
N LEU A 30 -9.16 -16.17 3.48
CA LEU A 30 -9.88 -17.26 4.17
C LEU A 30 -11.41 -17.07 4.21
N LEU A 31 -11.95 -15.92 3.78
CA LEU A 31 -13.39 -15.68 3.67
C LEU A 31 -14.05 -16.28 2.41
N SER A 32 -13.37 -17.20 1.71
CA SER A 32 -14.04 -18.10 0.76
C SER A 32 -14.79 -19.26 1.45
N GLN A 33 -14.66 -19.41 2.77
CA GLN A 33 -15.48 -20.39 3.52
C GLN A 33 -16.96 -19.98 3.63
N GLY A 34 -17.28 -18.68 3.52
CA GLY A 34 -18.67 -18.20 3.37
C GLY A 34 -19.28 -18.64 2.03
N ALA A 35 -18.48 -18.70 0.97
CA ALA A 35 -18.90 -19.20 -0.34
C ALA A 35 -19.08 -20.73 -0.39
N GLN A 36 -18.40 -21.47 0.49
CA GLN A 36 -18.64 -22.92 0.65
C GLN A 36 -20.02 -23.24 1.26
N LYS A 37 -20.58 -22.35 2.09
CA LYS A 37 -21.98 -22.48 2.55
C LYS A 37 -23.01 -22.18 1.44
N LEU A 38 -22.60 -21.56 0.34
CA LEU A 38 -23.44 -21.21 -0.82
C LEU A 38 -23.17 -22.05 -2.09
N GLY A 39 -22.38 -23.14 -1.99
CA GLY A 39 -22.45 -24.24 -2.96
C GLY A 39 -21.93 -23.98 -4.37
N ILE A 40 -21.04 -23.01 -4.62
CA ILE A 40 -20.48 -22.79 -5.97
C ILE A 40 -19.16 -23.56 -6.15
N LYS A 41 -19.22 -24.67 -6.90
CA LYS A 41 -18.06 -25.48 -7.30
C LYS A 41 -17.22 -24.74 -8.35
N ALA A 42 -15.99 -24.36 -7.99
CA ALA A 42 -14.98 -23.89 -8.93
C ALA A 42 -14.51 -25.04 -9.84
N LYS A 43 -14.75 -24.94 -11.16
CA LYS A 43 -14.01 -25.71 -12.15
C LYS A 43 -13.55 -24.84 -13.32
N SER A 44 -12.23 -24.87 -13.51
CA SER A 44 -11.46 -24.68 -14.74
C SER A 44 -11.80 -23.48 -15.62
N LEU A 45 -10.86 -22.53 -15.73
CA LEU A 45 -10.27 -22.13 -17.01
C LEU A 45 -9.05 -21.24 -16.72
N ALA A 46 -7.88 -21.83 -16.91
CA ALA A 46 -6.63 -21.08 -17.05
C ALA A 46 -6.52 -20.68 -18.52
N PHE A 47 -6.27 -19.40 -18.84
CA PHE A 47 -5.74 -19.06 -20.15
C PHE A 47 -4.77 -17.87 -20.09
N LYS A 48 -3.49 -18.17 -20.29
CA LYS A 48 -2.54 -17.28 -20.98
C LYS A 48 -2.47 -17.77 -22.42
N GLY A 49 -2.62 -16.86 -23.38
CA GLY A 49 -2.56 -17.15 -24.81
C GLY A 49 -3.72 -16.49 -25.54
N GLY A 50 -3.64 -15.17 -25.72
CA GLY A 50 -4.48 -14.45 -26.66
C GLY A 50 -4.25 -14.97 -28.09
N ASP A 51 -5.32 -14.93 -28.88
CA ASP A 51 -5.43 -15.11 -30.33
C ASP A 51 -5.52 -16.51 -30.95
N LEU A 52 -5.18 -17.61 -30.28
CA LEU A 52 -5.25 -18.95 -30.92
C LEU A 52 -6.55 -19.75 -30.71
N LEU A 53 -7.51 -19.24 -29.93
CA LEU A 53 -8.75 -19.97 -29.59
C LEU A 53 -10.05 -19.20 -29.83
N VAL A 54 -9.99 -18.05 -30.51
CA VAL A 54 -11.18 -17.27 -30.85
C VAL A 54 -11.97 -17.95 -31.97
N ASP A 55 -11.30 -18.60 -32.92
CA ASP A 55 -11.97 -19.22 -34.08
C ASP A 55 -12.51 -20.64 -33.83
N LYS A 56 -12.00 -21.35 -32.80
CA LYS A 56 -12.33 -22.78 -32.63
C LYS A 56 -13.49 -23.09 -31.69
N LEU A 57 -14.02 -22.11 -30.95
CA LEU A 57 -14.99 -22.37 -29.88
C LEU A 57 -16.29 -21.55 -29.96
N GLY A 58 -16.48 -20.69 -30.96
CA GLY A 58 -17.79 -20.07 -31.23
C GLY A 58 -18.39 -19.26 -30.06
N VAL A 59 -17.59 -18.83 -29.08
CA VAL A 59 -18.08 -18.10 -27.90
C VAL A 59 -18.19 -16.62 -28.25
N LYS A 60 -19.36 -16.24 -28.75
CA LYS A 60 -19.64 -14.89 -29.29
C LYS A 60 -19.65 -13.74 -28.28
N ASN A 61 -19.42 -13.94 -26.98
CA ASN A 61 -19.50 -12.83 -26.00
C ASN A 61 -18.63 -13.06 -24.76
N VAL A 62 -17.32 -13.18 -24.96
CA VAL A 62 -16.33 -13.25 -23.87
C VAL A 62 -16.30 -11.95 -23.06
N GLN A 63 -16.47 -10.79 -23.71
CA GLN A 63 -16.47 -9.47 -23.04
C GLN A 63 -17.64 -9.28 -22.07
N ALA A 64 -18.84 -9.79 -22.39
CA ALA A 64 -20.00 -9.69 -21.50
C ALA A 64 -19.85 -10.56 -20.24
N LYS A 65 -19.25 -11.77 -20.38
CA LYS A 65 -18.97 -12.66 -19.26
C LYS A 65 -17.81 -12.19 -18.38
N ILE A 66 -16.85 -11.44 -18.93
CA ILE A 66 -15.81 -10.77 -18.13
C ILE A 66 -16.43 -9.67 -17.26
N LYS A 67 -17.41 -8.93 -17.80
CA LYS A 67 -18.11 -7.85 -17.09
C LYS A 67 -19.01 -8.36 -15.95
N GLU A 68 -19.62 -9.55 -16.10
CA GLU A 68 -20.34 -10.24 -15.01
C GLU A 68 -19.40 -10.82 -13.94
N LEU A 69 -18.17 -11.23 -14.31
CA LEU A 69 -17.21 -11.78 -13.35
C LEU A 69 -16.64 -10.69 -12.42
N ASP A 70 -16.46 -9.49 -12.95
CA ASP A 70 -16.01 -8.29 -12.21
C ASP A 70 -17.00 -7.92 -11.08
N GLN A 71 -18.29 -8.24 -11.26
CA GLN A 71 -19.35 -8.01 -10.26
C GLN A 71 -19.44 -9.10 -9.19
N SER A 72 -18.70 -10.21 -9.31
CA SER A 72 -18.89 -11.41 -8.47
C SER A 72 -17.79 -11.67 -7.43
N ILE A 73 -16.78 -10.81 -7.35
CA ILE A 73 -15.90 -10.76 -6.18
C ILE A 73 -16.35 -9.56 -5.37
N ASP A 74 -16.86 -9.88 -4.20
CA ASP A 74 -17.37 -8.96 -3.19
C ASP A 74 -16.22 -8.13 -2.62
N TRP A 75 -15.73 -7.16 -3.39
CA TRP A 75 -14.82 -6.13 -2.94
C TRP A 75 -15.65 -5.06 -2.23
N ASP A 76 -16.00 -5.30 -0.96
CA ASP A 76 -16.60 -4.27 -0.11
C ASP A 76 -15.51 -3.70 0.82
N PRO A 77 -15.03 -2.47 0.57
CA PRO A 77 -14.07 -1.77 1.43
C PRO A 77 -14.49 -1.71 2.90
N ASN A 78 -15.80 -1.71 3.15
CA ASN A 78 -16.34 -1.68 4.51
C ASN A 78 -16.14 -3.01 5.24
N VAL A 79 -16.05 -4.15 4.54
CA VAL A 79 -15.73 -5.44 5.17
C VAL A 79 -14.24 -5.46 5.57
N LEU A 80 -13.34 -4.97 4.72
CA LEU A 80 -11.92 -4.88 5.08
C LEU A 80 -11.71 -3.93 6.26
N ASN A 81 -12.34 -2.76 6.25
CA ASN A 81 -12.21 -1.81 7.36
C ASN A 81 -12.72 -2.41 8.68
N ARG A 82 -13.89 -3.06 8.67
CA ARG A 82 -14.41 -3.78 9.84
C ARG A 82 -13.45 -4.85 10.35
N LYS A 83 -12.76 -5.54 9.43
CA LYS A 83 -11.77 -6.55 9.81
C LYS A 83 -10.52 -5.93 10.43
N ILE A 84 -9.99 -4.86 9.86
CA ILE A 84 -8.85 -4.11 10.44
C ILE A 84 -9.22 -3.64 11.85
N GLU A 85 -10.42 -3.09 12.04
CA GLU A 85 -10.90 -2.65 13.35
C GLU A 85 -11.06 -3.80 14.35
N ALA A 86 -11.50 -4.97 13.90
CA ALA A 86 -11.60 -6.16 14.75
C ALA A 86 -10.22 -6.65 15.19
N GLU A 87 -9.28 -6.82 14.26
CA GLU A 87 -7.89 -7.19 14.53
C GLU A 87 -7.23 -6.19 15.49
N ALA A 88 -7.44 -4.90 15.28
CA ALA A 88 -6.96 -3.84 16.16
C ALA A 88 -7.49 -3.97 17.59
N LYS A 89 -8.78 -4.29 17.76
CA LYS A 89 -9.39 -4.48 19.09
C LYS A 89 -8.79 -5.68 19.81
N GLU A 90 -8.51 -6.78 19.10
CA GLU A 90 -7.84 -7.95 19.68
C GLU A 90 -6.40 -7.64 20.08
N LEU A 91 -5.65 -6.99 19.19
CA LEU A 91 -4.26 -6.61 19.44
C LEU A 91 -4.10 -5.63 20.61
N ARG A 92 -5.10 -4.78 20.87
CA ARG A 92 -5.12 -3.89 22.05
C ARG A 92 -5.13 -4.63 23.39
N LEU A 93 -5.47 -5.92 23.43
CA LEU A 93 -5.46 -6.71 24.65
C LEU A 93 -4.04 -7.15 25.06
N TYR A 94 -3.08 -7.12 24.15
CA TYR A 94 -1.69 -7.48 24.44
C TYR A 94 -0.95 -6.34 25.16
N ARG A 95 -0.04 -6.73 26.07
CA ARG A 95 0.99 -5.84 26.60
C ARG A 95 2.06 -5.58 25.55
N ASP A 96 2.89 -4.56 25.75
CA ASP A 96 3.89 -4.12 24.77
C ASP A 96 4.86 -5.22 24.37
N GLU A 97 5.36 -6.01 25.32
CA GLU A 97 6.21 -7.18 25.03
C GLU A 97 5.50 -8.21 24.13
N GLY A 98 4.23 -8.47 24.40
CA GLY A 98 3.42 -9.39 23.61
C GLY A 98 3.12 -8.85 22.20
N LEU A 99 2.94 -7.54 22.07
CA LEU A 99 2.76 -6.87 20.78
C LEU A 99 4.05 -6.92 19.94
N ASP A 100 5.20 -6.65 20.56
CA ASP A 100 6.51 -6.76 19.91
C ASP A 100 6.81 -8.19 19.47
N GLN A 101 6.44 -9.19 20.28
CA GLN A 101 6.54 -10.59 19.91
C GLN A 101 5.65 -10.90 18.69
N LYS A 102 4.38 -10.49 18.70
CA LYS A 102 3.46 -10.72 17.57
C LYS A 102 3.94 -10.06 16.28
N LEU A 103 4.51 -8.86 16.39
CA LEU A 103 5.09 -8.17 15.24
C LEU A 103 6.32 -8.94 14.72
N HIS A 104 7.19 -9.43 15.62
CA HIS A 104 8.34 -10.24 15.24
C HIS A 104 7.93 -11.56 14.56
N GLU A 105 6.97 -12.30 15.11
CA GLU A 105 6.41 -13.52 14.52
C GLU A 105 5.90 -13.23 13.09
N LYS A 106 5.17 -12.13 12.92
CA LYS A 106 4.69 -11.72 11.60
C LYS A 106 5.84 -11.38 10.65
N MET A 107 6.85 -10.63 11.10
CA MET A 107 8.03 -10.31 10.29
C MET A 107 8.80 -11.58 9.89
N ALA A 108 8.99 -12.54 10.79
CA ALA A 108 9.66 -13.81 10.51
C ALA A 108 8.89 -14.64 9.48
N SER A 109 7.55 -14.70 9.60
CA SER A 109 6.67 -15.30 8.61
C SER A 109 6.82 -14.65 7.21
N LEU A 110 6.88 -13.31 7.15
CA LEU A 110 7.10 -12.57 5.91
C LEU A 110 8.53 -12.72 5.37
N ALA A 111 9.52 -12.95 6.22
CA ALA A 111 10.88 -13.31 5.83
C ALA A 111 10.99 -14.74 5.30
N GLY A 112 10.06 -15.63 5.68
CA GLY A 112 10.12 -17.05 5.36
C GLY A 112 11.16 -17.80 6.20
N ILE A 113 11.47 -17.32 7.41
CA ILE A 113 12.44 -17.92 8.33
C ILE A 113 11.79 -18.19 9.71
N PRO A 114 12.38 -19.03 10.58
CA PRO A 114 11.78 -19.37 11.87
C PRO A 114 11.53 -18.14 12.76
N GLU A 115 10.41 -18.14 13.49
CA GLU A 115 10.02 -17.09 14.45
C GLU A 115 10.99 -16.95 15.64
N THR A 116 11.88 -17.93 15.83
CA THR A 116 12.95 -17.88 16.84
C THR A 116 14.22 -17.17 16.35
N SER A 117 14.25 -16.72 15.09
CA SER A 117 15.41 -16.06 14.49
C SER A 117 15.59 -14.66 15.07
N GLU A 118 16.84 -14.18 15.14
CA GLU A 118 17.10 -12.83 15.63
C GLU A 118 16.45 -11.74 14.76
N LYS A 119 16.06 -10.61 15.38
CA LYS A 119 15.37 -9.49 14.69
C LYS A 119 16.14 -8.98 13.47
N ASP A 120 17.47 -8.87 13.57
CA ASP A 120 18.31 -8.43 12.47
C ASP A 120 18.38 -9.45 11.33
N ALA A 121 18.39 -10.75 11.64
CA ALA A 121 18.32 -11.79 10.63
C ALA A 121 16.99 -11.75 9.87
N VAL A 122 15.87 -11.64 10.61
CA VAL A 122 14.52 -11.48 10.02
C VAL A 122 14.44 -10.26 9.12
N ALA A 123 14.91 -9.11 9.60
CA ALA A 123 14.86 -7.86 8.84
C ALA A 123 15.72 -7.92 7.58
N ARG A 124 16.91 -8.51 7.66
CA ARG A 124 17.78 -8.72 6.49
C ARG A 124 17.13 -9.64 5.46
N SER A 125 16.54 -10.75 5.88
CA SER A 125 15.85 -11.68 4.99
C SER A 125 14.63 -11.03 4.31
N ILE A 126 13.90 -10.15 4.99
CA ILE A 126 12.85 -9.33 4.35
C ILE A 126 13.44 -8.45 3.23
N LEU A 127 14.52 -7.71 3.51
CA LEU A 127 15.15 -6.84 2.50
C LEU A 127 15.67 -7.61 1.30
N GLU A 128 16.34 -8.74 1.53
CA GLU A 128 16.87 -9.57 0.45
C GLU A 128 15.73 -10.15 -0.39
N ARG A 129 14.68 -10.69 0.24
CA ARG A 129 13.50 -11.22 -0.46
C ARG A 129 12.81 -10.16 -1.32
N VAL A 130 12.61 -8.96 -0.77
CA VAL A 130 12.01 -7.85 -1.51
C VAL A 130 12.94 -7.36 -2.62
N GLY A 131 14.24 -7.24 -2.37
CA GLY A 131 15.23 -6.86 -3.37
C GLY A 131 15.28 -7.81 -4.56
N ILE A 132 15.28 -9.11 -4.31
CA ILE A 132 15.20 -10.15 -5.35
C ILE A 132 13.92 -10.00 -6.18
N SER A 133 12.80 -9.61 -5.57
CA SER A 133 11.55 -9.37 -6.30
C SER A 133 11.60 -8.18 -7.27
N PHE A 134 12.59 -7.30 -7.10
CA PHE A 134 12.91 -6.20 -8.01
C PHE A 134 14.15 -6.49 -8.87
N GLU A 135 14.50 -7.77 -9.03
CA GLU A 135 15.67 -8.24 -9.81
C GLU A 135 17.02 -7.69 -9.32
N LYS A 136 17.07 -7.21 -8.07
CA LYS A 136 18.31 -6.76 -7.44
C LYS A 136 19.11 -7.97 -6.98
N ASN A 137 20.44 -7.89 -7.04
CA ASN A 137 21.35 -8.89 -6.48
C ASN A 137 21.87 -8.39 -5.12
N PRO A 138 21.35 -8.87 -3.97
CA PRO A 138 21.79 -8.39 -2.65
C PRO A 138 23.29 -8.50 -2.40
N ALA A 139 23.95 -9.51 -2.98
CA ALA A 139 25.39 -9.72 -2.84
C ALA A 139 26.23 -8.68 -3.62
N ALA A 140 25.64 -7.95 -4.55
CA ALA A 140 26.32 -6.91 -5.32
C ALA A 140 26.40 -5.56 -4.59
N TYR A 141 25.68 -5.39 -3.47
CA TYR A 141 25.70 -4.15 -2.69
C TYR A 141 26.85 -4.18 -1.68
N ALA A 142 27.52 -3.03 -1.53
CA ALA A 142 28.64 -2.89 -0.61
C ALA A 142 28.26 -3.15 0.87
N ASN A 143 27.02 -2.85 1.24
CA ASN A 143 26.48 -3.09 2.57
C ASN A 143 24.94 -3.13 2.54
N VAL A 144 24.35 -3.54 3.67
CA VAL A 144 22.89 -3.65 3.81
C VAL A 144 22.16 -2.30 3.74
N VAL A 145 22.83 -1.19 4.07
CA VAL A 145 22.22 0.15 4.03
C VAL A 145 21.99 0.58 2.58
N ALA A 146 22.97 0.36 1.70
CA ALA A 146 22.83 0.65 0.28
C ALA A 146 21.73 -0.22 -0.38
N LEU A 147 21.65 -1.50 -0.02
CA LEU A 147 20.55 -2.37 -0.45
C LEU A 147 19.21 -1.83 0.04
N GLU A 148 19.11 -1.45 1.31
CA GLU A 148 17.89 -0.95 1.92
C GLU A 148 17.37 0.34 1.27
N GLU A 149 18.27 1.28 0.94
CA GLU A 149 17.94 2.51 0.21
C GLU A 149 17.35 2.25 -1.16
N ASP A 150 18.01 1.40 -1.95
CA ASP A 150 17.57 1.08 -3.30
C ASP A 150 16.28 0.23 -3.30
N VAL A 151 16.13 -0.69 -2.35
CA VAL A 151 14.88 -1.45 -2.15
C VAL A 151 13.74 -0.54 -1.74
N PHE A 152 13.96 0.40 -0.82
CA PHE A 152 12.93 1.35 -0.39
C PHE A 152 12.48 2.25 -1.55
N SER A 153 13.42 2.77 -2.34
CA SER A 153 13.13 3.56 -3.55
C SER A 153 12.29 2.75 -4.56
N ALA A 154 12.68 1.50 -4.83
CA ALA A 154 11.93 0.61 -5.71
C ALA A 154 10.51 0.30 -5.20
N CYS A 155 10.35 0.14 -3.88
CA CYS A 155 9.02 -0.04 -3.28
C CYS A 155 8.13 1.18 -3.55
N LEU A 156 8.61 2.39 -3.26
CA LEU A 156 7.87 3.63 -3.52
C LEU A 156 7.54 3.80 -5.01
N GLN A 157 8.49 3.46 -5.89
CA GLN A 157 8.30 3.56 -7.33
C GLN A 157 7.16 2.65 -7.81
N GLU A 158 7.16 1.38 -7.40
CA GLU A 158 6.07 0.45 -7.70
C GLU A 158 4.72 0.98 -7.22
N GLN A 159 4.69 1.61 -6.02
CA GLN A 159 3.46 2.21 -5.52
C GLN A 159 2.99 3.36 -6.44
N ILE A 160 3.86 4.34 -6.69
CA ILE A 160 3.51 5.51 -7.50
C ILE A 160 3.06 5.10 -8.91
N GLU A 161 3.74 4.15 -9.54
CA GLU A 161 3.37 3.67 -10.87
C GLU A 161 1.98 3.04 -10.90
N ALA A 162 1.61 2.30 -9.86
CA ALA A 162 0.26 1.76 -9.75
C ALA A 162 -0.80 2.85 -9.56
N LEU A 163 -0.51 3.90 -8.76
CA LEU A 163 -1.39 5.06 -8.65
C LEU A 163 -1.58 5.71 -10.01
N GLN A 164 -0.48 6.04 -10.70
CA GLN A 164 -0.50 6.68 -12.00
C GLN A 164 -1.27 5.84 -13.03
N LYS A 165 -1.06 4.52 -13.04
CA LYS A 165 -1.81 3.60 -13.90
C LYS A 165 -3.32 3.67 -13.61
N LYS A 166 -3.73 3.66 -12.35
CA LYS A 166 -5.16 3.79 -11.99
C LYS A 166 -5.71 5.14 -12.41
N LEU A 167 -5.01 6.24 -12.13
CA LEU A 167 -5.41 7.60 -12.52
C LEU A 167 -5.56 7.77 -14.04
N ASN A 168 -4.73 7.08 -14.83
CA ASN A 168 -4.77 7.10 -16.28
C ASN A 168 -5.85 6.18 -16.86
N SER A 169 -6.35 5.22 -16.08
CA SER A 169 -7.45 4.33 -16.49
C SER A 169 -8.86 4.84 -16.14
N LEU A 170 -8.96 5.95 -15.40
CA LEU A 170 -10.26 6.51 -15.00
C LEU A 170 -11.05 6.97 -16.23
N SER A 171 -12.35 6.70 -16.23
CA SER A 171 -13.30 7.30 -17.16
C SER A 171 -13.41 8.81 -16.92
N ARG A 172 -14.07 9.53 -17.84
CA ARG A 172 -14.29 10.98 -17.68
C ARG A 172 -15.11 11.29 -16.43
N GLU A 173 -16.14 10.50 -16.16
CA GLU A 173 -16.98 10.64 -14.97
C GLU A 173 -16.18 10.41 -13.68
N GLU A 174 -15.43 9.31 -13.59
CA GLU A 174 -14.55 9.03 -12.43
C GLU A 174 -13.45 10.09 -12.27
N HIS A 175 -13.00 10.69 -13.37
CA HIS A 175 -12.03 11.77 -13.33
C HIS A 175 -12.62 13.04 -12.70
N ASP A 176 -13.82 13.43 -13.12
CA ASP A 176 -14.51 14.61 -12.61
C ASP A 176 -14.87 14.42 -11.13
N GLU A 177 -15.31 13.22 -10.74
CA GLU A 177 -15.54 12.87 -9.33
C GLU A 177 -14.26 12.94 -8.49
N LEU A 178 -13.15 12.41 -8.99
CA LEU A 178 -11.87 12.48 -8.29
C LEU A 178 -11.41 13.93 -8.12
N GLU A 179 -11.58 14.77 -9.14
CA GLU A 179 -11.22 16.18 -9.07
C GLU A 179 -12.02 16.91 -7.99
N GLU A 180 -13.32 16.65 -7.89
CA GLU A 180 -14.19 17.25 -6.86
C GLU A 180 -13.87 16.73 -5.45
N MET A 181 -13.61 15.43 -5.29
CA MET A 181 -13.18 14.87 -4.02
C MET A 181 -11.84 15.46 -3.56
N LEU A 182 -10.90 15.62 -4.49
CA LEU A 182 -9.61 16.22 -4.20
C LEU A 182 -9.75 17.71 -3.86
N ARG A 183 -10.60 18.44 -4.58
CA ARG A 183 -10.93 19.84 -4.28
C ARG A 183 -11.51 19.98 -2.87
N ALA A 184 -12.44 19.12 -2.49
CA ALA A 184 -13.05 19.11 -1.17
C ALA A 184 -12.03 18.80 -0.06
N GLU A 185 -11.10 17.87 -0.29
CA GLU A 185 -10.05 17.57 0.69
C GLU A 185 -9.06 18.73 0.84
N ILE A 186 -8.66 19.39 -0.26
CA ILE A 186 -7.81 20.59 -0.20
C ILE A 186 -8.49 21.71 0.60
N GLN A 187 -9.79 21.95 0.37
CA GLN A 187 -10.54 23.01 1.05
C GLN A 187 -10.71 22.79 2.57
N LYS A 188 -10.61 21.54 3.04
CA LYS A 188 -10.66 21.22 4.48
C LYS A 188 -9.35 21.55 5.20
N LEU A 189 -8.25 21.72 4.47
CA LEU A 189 -6.94 22.03 5.03
C LEU A 189 -6.86 23.51 5.43
N SER A 190 -6.09 23.79 6.49
CA SER A 190 -5.78 25.17 6.85
C SER A 190 -4.91 25.83 5.77
N ALA A 191 -4.90 27.17 5.71
CA ALA A 191 -4.04 27.88 4.75
C ALA A 191 -2.55 27.52 4.92
N ALA A 192 -2.09 27.29 6.16
CA ALA A 192 -0.73 26.86 6.45
C ALA A 192 -0.43 25.44 5.96
N ASP A 193 -1.42 24.55 5.99
CA ASP A 193 -1.27 23.18 5.47
C ASP A 193 -1.29 23.16 3.94
N GLN A 194 -2.14 23.98 3.33
CA GLN A 194 -2.18 24.17 1.88
C GLN A 194 -0.84 24.71 1.36
N GLU A 195 -0.26 25.69 2.05
CA GLU A 195 1.07 26.24 1.72
C GLU A 195 2.15 25.16 1.75
N GLN A 196 2.14 24.31 2.79
CA GLN A 196 3.11 23.22 2.91
C GLN A 196 2.99 22.19 1.79
N ILE A 197 1.77 21.87 1.35
CA ILE A 197 1.57 21.01 0.17
C ILE A 197 2.10 21.70 -1.08
N ARG A 198 1.78 22.99 -1.25
CA ARG A 198 2.17 23.78 -2.42
C ARG A 198 3.69 23.83 -2.56
N ASP A 199 4.39 24.17 -1.48
CA ASP A 199 5.85 24.28 -1.45
C ASP A 199 6.52 22.92 -1.66
N PHE A 200 5.99 21.85 -1.04
CA PHE A 200 6.49 20.49 -1.26
C PHE A 200 6.33 20.05 -2.72
N ALA A 201 5.17 20.29 -3.31
CA ALA A 201 4.85 19.86 -4.66
C ALA A 201 5.45 20.78 -5.75
N GLY A 202 6.05 21.91 -5.35
CA GLY A 202 6.62 22.90 -6.26
C GLY A 202 5.57 23.51 -7.20
N LEU A 203 4.34 23.73 -6.69
CA LEU A 203 3.23 24.27 -7.47
C LEU A 203 3.11 25.78 -7.29
N ASP A 204 2.76 26.52 -8.33
CA ASP A 204 2.48 27.97 -8.21
C ASP A 204 1.18 28.22 -7.42
N GLU A 205 0.17 27.36 -7.65
CA GLU A 205 -1.12 27.38 -6.96
C GLU A 205 -1.54 25.96 -6.60
N LEU A 206 -2.10 25.79 -5.40
CA LEU A 206 -2.65 24.52 -4.97
C LEU A 206 -4.08 24.33 -5.50
N SER A 207 -4.24 23.48 -6.50
CA SER A 207 -5.55 23.08 -7.01
C SER A 207 -5.61 21.57 -7.28
N SER A 208 -6.83 21.02 -7.31
CA SER A 208 -7.05 19.60 -7.66
C SER A 208 -6.45 19.28 -9.04
N GLN A 209 -6.62 20.19 -10.00
CA GLN A 209 -6.08 20.07 -11.35
C GLN A 209 -4.55 20.08 -11.37
N ALA A 210 -3.91 20.95 -10.59
CA ALA A 210 -2.45 21.02 -10.50
C ALA A 210 -1.87 19.73 -9.90
N ILE A 211 -2.46 19.21 -8.82
CA ILE A 211 -2.05 17.93 -8.21
C ILE A 211 -2.25 16.77 -9.19
N LEU A 212 -3.42 16.66 -9.84
CA LEU A 212 -3.68 15.57 -10.79
C LEU A 212 -2.75 15.66 -12.00
N LYS A 213 -2.46 16.87 -12.49
CA LYS A 213 -1.49 17.09 -13.56
C LYS A 213 -0.09 16.66 -13.12
N LEU A 214 0.37 17.05 -11.94
CA LEU A 214 1.66 16.64 -11.39
C LEU A 214 1.75 15.10 -11.33
N LEU A 215 0.75 14.43 -10.78
CA LEU A 215 0.70 12.98 -10.67
C LEU A 215 0.69 12.28 -12.03
N LYS A 216 -0.03 12.81 -13.02
CA LYS A 216 -0.15 12.18 -14.34
C LYS A 216 1.03 12.44 -15.28
N THR A 217 1.70 13.58 -15.14
CA THR A 217 2.71 14.03 -16.11
C THR A 217 4.14 13.84 -15.64
N SER A 218 4.40 13.85 -14.34
CA SER A 218 5.71 13.53 -13.80
C SER A 218 6.01 12.04 -13.93
N SER A 219 7.27 11.68 -14.18
CA SER A 219 7.67 10.27 -14.10
C SER A 219 7.59 9.77 -12.66
N SER A 220 7.33 8.47 -12.49
CA SER A 220 7.34 7.83 -11.17
C SER A 220 8.64 8.07 -10.42
N ALA A 221 9.79 7.96 -11.10
CA ALA A 221 11.10 8.24 -10.52
C ALA A 221 11.25 9.67 -9.97
N VAL A 222 10.72 10.68 -10.68
CA VAL A 222 10.73 12.08 -10.19
C VAL A 222 9.86 12.23 -8.95
N LEU A 223 8.68 11.62 -8.92
CA LEU A 223 7.79 11.64 -7.76
C LEU A 223 8.40 10.89 -6.56
N VAL A 224 9.09 9.78 -6.78
CA VAL A 224 9.84 9.07 -5.72
C VAL A 224 10.95 9.96 -5.17
N GLN A 225 11.76 10.56 -6.03
CA GLN A 225 12.83 11.44 -5.60
C GLN A 225 12.28 12.63 -4.82
N MET A 226 11.15 13.18 -5.24
CA MET A 226 10.44 14.24 -4.53
C MET A 226 9.95 13.77 -3.15
N LEU A 227 9.44 12.55 -3.00
CA LEU A 227 9.02 12.01 -1.70
C LEU A 227 10.21 11.70 -0.77
N ILE A 228 11.33 11.22 -1.32
CA ILE A 228 12.54 10.91 -0.55
C ILE A 228 13.23 12.21 -0.11
N ALA A 229 13.35 13.19 -1.00
CA ALA A 229 13.99 14.47 -0.72
C ALA A 229 13.06 15.45 0.01
N GLY A 230 11.76 15.36 -0.26
CA GLY A 230 10.71 16.14 0.37
C GLY A 230 10.49 15.66 1.79
N THR A 231 11.32 16.16 2.68
CA THR A 231 11.25 15.89 4.10
C THR A 231 10.23 16.84 4.74
N GLY A 232 9.31 16.30 5.55
CA GLY A 232 8.43 17.12 6.40
C GLY A 232 6.93 16.90 6.20
N PHE A 233 6.16 17.77 6.83
CA PHE A 233 4.70 17.64 6.95
C PHE A 233 3.97 17.92 5.62
N GLY A 234 4.56 18.69 4.70
CA GLY A 234 4.01 18.92 3.36
C GLY A 234 3.91 17.66 2.50
N ALA A 235 4.92 16.79 2.51
CA ALA A 235 4.89 15.49 1.81
C ALA A 235 3.81 14.56 2.35
N TYR A 236 3.68 14.53 3.69
CA TYR A 236 2.62 13.82 4.39
C TYR A 236 1.24 14.34 3.98
N LEU A 237 1.02 15.66 4.09
CA LEU A 237 -0.24 16.29 3.75
C LEU A 237 -0.61 16.04 2.28
N PHE A 238 0.34 16.18 1.36
CA PHE A 238 0.15 15.89 -0.06
C PHE A 238 -0.35 14.45 -0.26
N LEU A 239 0.38 13.47 0.28
CA LEU A 239 0.02 12.07 0.09
C LEU A 239 -1.33 11.74 0.73
N THR A 240 -1.59 12.21 1.95
CA THR A 240 -2.87 11.96 2.64
C THR A 240 -4.05 12.54 1.88
N THR A 241 -3.88 13.72 1.29
CA THR A 241 -4.94 14.43 0.57
C THR A 241 -5.30 13.68 -0.71
N VAL A 242 -4.28 13.29 -1.50
CA VAL A 242 -4.45 12.46 -2.70
C VAL A 242 -5.09 11.11 -2.35
N MET A 243 -4.59 10.45 -1.32
CA MET A 243 -5.06 9.13 -0.91
C MET A 243 -6.49 9.13 -0.37
N LYS A 244 -6.88 10.18 0.37
CA LYS A 244 -8.27 10.35 0.82
C LYS A 244 -9.21 10.52 -0.37
N ALA A 245 -8.86 11.39 -1.32
CA ALA A 245 -9.67 11.61 -2.52
C ALA A 245 -9.84 10.31 -3.34
N VAL A 246 -8.75 9.57 -3.58
CA VAL A 246 -8.81 8.29 -4.29
C VAL A 246 -9.61 7.25 -3.49
N SER A 247 -9.50 7.22 -2.17
CA SER A 247 -10.26 6.27 -1.34
C SER A 247 -11.76 6.55 -1.39
N LEU A 248 -12.15 7.82 -1.33
CA LEU A 248 -13.53 8.25 -1.46
C LEU A 248 -14.10 7.90 -2.84
N LEU A 249 -13.31 8.04 -3.91
CA LEU A 249 -13.72 7.68 -5.27
C LEU A 249 -14.07 6.20 -5.36
N LEU A 250 -13.31 5.36 -4.66
CA LEU A 250 -13.54 3.93 -4.61
C LEU A 250 -14.66 3.54 -3.62
N GLY A 251 -15.40 4.50 -3.07
CA GLY A 251 -16.50 4.27 -2.13
C GLY A 251 -16.06 3.85 -0.73
N SER A 252 -14.80 4.09 -0.37
CA SER A 252 -14.25 3.72 0.94
C SER A 252 -14.03 4.94 1.85
N THR A 253 -14.40 4.80 3.12
CA THR A 253 -14.06 5.74 4.19
C THR A 253 -13.10 5.06 5.16
N PHE A 254 -11.79 5.15 4.90
CA PHE A 254 -10.82 4.71 5.90
C PHE A 254 -10.68 5.79 6.98
N PRO A 255 -10.54 5.42 8.27
CA PRO A 255 -10.45 6.37 9.37
C PRO A 255 -9.07 7.05 9.44
N PHE A 256 -8.70 7.79 8.39
CA PHE A 256 -7.39 8.42 8.23
C PHE A 256 -7.03 9.42 9.34
N ALA A 257 -8.04 9.97 10.01
CA ALA A 257 -7.87 10.91 11.12
C ALA A 257 -7.39 10.25 12.43
N ALA A 258 -7.46 8.91 12.55
CA ALA A 258 -6.91 8.20 13.71
C ALA A 258 -5.37 8.09 13.67
N TYR A 259 -4.72 8.50 12.57
CA TYR A 259 -3.28 8.36 12.34
C TYR A 259 -2.58 9.71 12.45
N THR A 260 -2.24 10.14 13.66
CA THR A 260 -1.68 11.47 13.94
C THR A 260 -0.15 11.54 13.86
N ALA A 261 0.54 10.43 13.58
CA ALA A 261 1.98 10.40 13.36
C ALA A 261 2.30 10.33 11.85
N GLY A 262 2.92 11.38 11.32
CA GLY A 262 2.94 11.67 9.87
C GLY A 262 3.63 10.59 9.02
N ALA A 263 4.66 9.95 9.56
CA ALA A 263 5.42 8.94 8.84
C ALA A 263 4.76 7.55 8.81
N VAL A 264 4.22 7.10 9.95
CA VAL A 264 3.47 5.85 9.99
C VAL A 264 2.18 6.01 9.21
N ALA A 265 1.55 7.18 9.25
CA ALA A 265 0.43 7.48 8.38
C ALA A 265 0.83 7.43 6.90
N LEU A 266 1.96 8.00 6.46
CA LEU A 266 2.46 7.92 5.08
C LEU A 266 2.55 6.47 4.58
N SER A 267 3.04 5.58 5.43
CA SER A 267 3.26 4.17 5.07
C SER A 267 2.01 3.31 5.22
N PHE A 268 1.19 3.61 6.22
CA PHE A 268 -0.15 3.06 6.42
C PHE A 268 -1.06 3.40 5.23
N LEU A 269 -1.02 4.66 4.78
CA LEU A 269 -1.72 5.18 3.61
C LEU A 269 -1.30 4.45 2.34
N LEU A 270 -0.04 4.03 2.26
CA LEU A 270 0.52 3.24 1.17
C LEU A 270 0.34 1.72 1.35
N SER A 271 -0.30 1.21 2.42
CA SER A 271 -0.20 -0.23 2.78
C SER A 271 -1.46 -1.08 2.86
N GLY A 272 -2.66 -0.51 3.01
CA GLY A 272 -3.90 -1.33 3.05
C GLY A 272 -4.75 -1.15 1.80
N PRO A 273 -5.30 0.05 1.58
CA PRO A 273 -6.10 0.38 0.41
C PRO A 273 -5.29 0.38 -0.88
N PHE A 274 -4.04 0.83 -0.79
CA PHE A 274 -3.15 0.97 -1.93
C PHE A 274 -2.66 -0.37 -2.47
N LEU A 275 -2.46 -1.38 -1.60
CA LEU A 275 -2.24 -2.74 -2.06
C LEU A 275 -3.38 -3.27 -2.91
N ILE A 276 -4.62 -2.92 -2.58
CA ILE A 276 -5.77 -3.37 -3.35
C ILE A 276 -5.85 -2.61 -4.67
N LEU A 277 -5.51 -1.32 -4.69
CA LEU A 277 -5.32 -0.56 -5.93
C LEU A 277 -4.23 -1.16 -6.82
N ILE A 278 -3.08 -1.54 -6.26
CA ILE A 278 -2.00 -2.24 -6.98
C ILE A 278 -2.49 -3.59 -7.49
N LEU A 279 -3.16 -4.39 -6.66
CA LEU A 279 -3.65 -5.71 -7.05
C LEU A 279 -4.73 -5.60 -8.14
N ALA A 280 -5.60 -4.60 -8.07
CA ALA A 280 -6.61 -4.29 -9.07
C ALA A 280 -5.98 -3.76 -10.38
N ALA A 281 -4.96 -2.91 -10.29
CA ALA A 281 -4.28 -2.31 -11.44
C ALA A 281 -3.27 -3.24 -12.11
N SER A 282 -2.66 -4.18 -11.38
CA SER A 282 -1.52 -4.99 -11.87
C SER A 282 -1.96 -6.15 -12.77
N THR A 283 -3.14 -6.74 -12.58
CA THR A 283 -3.71 -7.71 -13.52
C THR A 283 -5.20 -7.81 -13.28
N GLY A 284 -6.03 -7.52 -14.29
CA GLY A 284 -7.48 -7.73 -14.23
C GLY A 284 -7.81 -9.08 -13.59
N PHE A 285 -8.45 -9.01 -12.43
CA PHE A 285 -9.18 -10.07 -11.74
C PHE A 285 -8.88 -11.52 -12.12
N VAL A 286 -7.69 -11.98 -11.77
CA VAL A 286 -7.50 -13.38 -11.38
C VAL A 286 -6.64 -13.37 -10.13
N LEU A 287 -7.27 -13.41 -8.95
CA LEU A 287 -6.66 -13.89 -7.71
C LEU A 287 -6.30 -15.39 -7.89
N LYS A 288 -5.35 -15.67 -8.78
CA LYS A 288 -4.70 -16.96 -8.82
C LYS A 288 -3.75 -16.98 -7.63
N LYS A 289 -4.31 -17.43 -6.51
CA LYS A 289 -3.66 -17.93 -5.30
C LYS A 289 -2.13 -17.86 -5.34
N THR A 290 -1.55 -17.00 -4.53
CA THR A 290 -0.32 -17.34 -3.82
C THR A 290 -0.21 -16.41 -2.62
N ASN A 291 -0.30 -16.96 -1.40
CA ASN A 291 -0.01 -16.21 -0.17
C ASN A 291 1.33 -15.48 -0.29
N GLU A 292 2.29 -16.06 -1.01
CA GLU A 292 3.60 -15.46 -1.30
C GLU A 292 3.56 -14.06 -1.93
N LYS A 293 2.61 -13.76 -2.83
CA LYS A 293 2.51 -12.41 -3.42
C LYS A 293 1.98 -11.39 -2.42
N ILE A 294 1.03 -11.81 -1.59
CA ILE A 294 0.47 -10.97 -0.54
C ILE A 294 1.53 -10.74 0.54
N ASP A 295 2.21 -11.80 0.98
CA ASP A 295 3.30 -11.71 1.95
C ASP A 295 4.43 -10.82 1.44
N LEU A 296 4.80 -10.93 0.16
CA LEU A 296 5.80 -10.05 -0.44
C LEU A 296 5.36 -8.58 -0.42
N GLN A 297 4.09 -8.31 -0.72
CA GLN A 297 3.53 -6.95 -0.66
C GLN A 297 3.51 -6.41 0.77
N MET A 298 3.21 -7.26 1.76
CA MET A 298 3.29 -6.90 3.18
C MET A 298 4.73 -6.65 3.64
N ALA A 299 5.70 -7.39 3.10
CA ALA A 299 7.11 -7.15 3.34
C ALA A 299 7.55 -5.78 2.79
N LYS A 300 7.10 -5.39 1.60
CA LYS A 300 7.33 -4.05 1.02
C LYS A 300 6.76 -2.95 1.92
N ILE A 301 5.55 -3.15 2.43
CA ILE A 301 4.90 -2.24 3.38
C ILE A 301 5.71 -2.04 4.64
N LEU A 302 6.23 -3.12 5.23
CA LEU A 302 7.05 -3.03 6.43
C LEU A 302 8.29 -2.17 6.21
N ILE A 303 8.92 -2.30 5.03
CA ILE A 303 10.07 -1.48 4.66
C ILE A 303 9.66 -0.01 4.55
N ILE A 304 8.56 0.30 3.85
CA ILE A 304 8.05 1.66 3.72
C ILE A 304 7.72 2.25 5.11
N ALA A 305 6.99 1.49 5.94
CA ALA A 305 6.58 1.85 7.31
C ALA A 305 7.75 2.16 8.22
N GLY A 306 8.74 1.29 8.26
CA GLY A 306 9.94 1.52 9.02
C GLY A 306 10.72 2.74 8.53
N ARG A 307 10.91 2.87 7.21
CA ARG A 307 11.69 3.97 6.62
C ARG A 307 11.03 5.32 6.82
N ALA A 308 9.73 5.40 6.62
CA ALA A 308 9.01 6.62 6.89
C ALA A 308 9.17 7.01 8.36
N LYS A 309 9.03 6.06 9.30
CA LYS A 309 9.17 6.37 10.75
C LYS A 309 10.53 6.97 11.06
N MET A 310 11.60 6.47 10.45
CA MET A 310 12.93 7.07 10.59
C MET A 310 12.99 8.50 10.05
N MET A 311 12.39 8.77 8.89
CA MET A 311 12.32 10.13 8.33
C MET A 311 11.56 11.11 9.24
N GLU A 312 10.58 10.65 10.02
CA GLU A 312 9.91 11.48 11.04
C GLU A 312 10.79 11.75 12.25
N LEU A 313 11.55 10.76 12.71
CA LEU A 313 12.38 10.86 13.92
C LEU A 313 13.63 11.70 13.73
N ASP A 314 14.31 11.58 12.58
CA ASP A 314 15.47 12.40 12.23
C ASP A 314 15.14 13.90 12.25
N ARG A 315 13.85 14.26 12.17
CA ARG A 315 13.35 15.63 12.20
C ARG A 315 13.01 16.15 13.60
N GLN A 316 12.82 15.29 14.60
CA GLN A 316 12.52 15.70 15.98
C GLN A 316 13.78 16.02 16.79
N LEU A 317 14.97 15.67 16.27
CA LEU A 317 16.24 16.08 16.84
C LEU A 317 16.55 17.53 16.42
N PRO A 318 16.76 18.47 17.35
CA PRO A 318 17.23 19.79 16.98
C PRO A 318 18.58 19.65 16.28
N ILE A 319 18.70 20.25 15.10
CA ILE A 319 20.00 20.47 14.45
C ILE A 319 20.81 21.32 15.43
N HIS A 320 21.84 20.71 16.04
CA HIS A 320 22.84 21.42 16.83
C HIS A 320 23.91 22.02 15.91
#